data_AF-A0A8T1H8B3-F1
#
_entry.id   AF-A0A8T1H8B3-F1
#
_cell.length_a   1.000
_cell.length_b   1.000
_cell.length_c   1.000
_cell.angle_alpha   90.00
_cell.angle_beta   90.00
_cell.angle_gamma   90.00
#
_symmetry.space_group_name_H-M   'P 1'
#
loop_
_entity.id
_entity.type
_entity.pdbx_description
1 polymer ?
#
loop_
_entity_poly.entity_id
_entity_poly.type
_entity_poly.pdbx_seq_one_letter_code
_entity_poly.pdbx_strand_id
1 'polypeptide(L)'
;MCSDSYIGLFSMYQAPSILGGTMISHKSKKNDALVEFQSCLGGLDENRFGNHYLDRFYRPQLNHADTAFLNGDGLLKDSQKPKKWFECLEL
;
A
#
# COMPACT_ATOMS: atom_id res chain seq x y z
N MET A 1 -3.54 3.61 6.23
CA MET A 1 -3.30 2.39 5.44
C MET A 1 -1.85 1.98 5.58
N CYS A 2 -1.53 0.69 5.41
CA CYS A 2 -0.15 0.18 5.33
C CYS A 2 -0.04 -0.85 4.20
N SER A 3 0.73 -0.56 3.16
CA SER A 3 0.82 -1.46 1.99
C SER A 3 1.85 -2.56 2.21
N ASP A 4 1.58 -3.73 1.62
CA ASP A 4 2.50 -4.87 1.58
C ASP A 4 3.07 -5.15 0.17
N SER A 5 2.93 -4.22 -0.78
CA SER A 5 3.36 -4.42 -2.16
C SER A 5 3.97 -3.17 -2.79
N TYR A 6 5.15 -3.33 -3.39
CA TYR A 6 5.79 -2.32 -4.22
C TYR A 6 5.25 -2.31 -5.66
N ILE A 7 4.43 -3.31 -6.03
CA ILE A 7 3.68 -3.35 -7.28
C ILE A 7 2.31 -2.75 -7.01
N GLY A 8 2.14 -1.51 -7.45
CA GLY A 8 0.92 -0.72 -7.27
C GLY A 8 0.18 -0.43 -8.57
N LEU A 9 -0.28 0.81 -8.70
CA LEU A 9 -0.99 1.31 -9.89
C LEU A 9 -0.03 1.53 -11.05
N PHE A 10 -0.56 1.37 -12.28
CA PHE A 10 0.18 1.72 -13.48
C PHE A 10 0.37 3.25 -13.55
N SER A 11 1.60 3.69 -13.34
CA SER A 11 1.97 5.11 -13.29
C SER A 11 3.48 5.27 -13.51
N MET A 12 3.94 6.51 -13.64
CA MET A 12 5.38 6.83 -13.71
C MET A 12 6.17 6.38 -12.47
N TYR A 13 5.49 6.12 -11.34
CA TYR A 13 6.11 5.69 -10.09
C TYR A 13 6.29 4.17 -9.99
N GLN A 14 5.65 3.37 -10.86
CA GLN A 14 5.66 1.92 -10.72
C GLN A 14 7.05 1.31 -10.98
N ALA A 15 7.72 1.70 -12.06
CA ALA A 15 9.05 1.21 -12.39
C ALA A 15 10.10 1.52 -11.29
N PRO A 16 10.25 2.77 -10.80
CA PRO A 16 11.17 3.05 -9.70
C PRO A 16 10.76 2.36 -8.39
N SER A 17 9.46 2.18 -8.13
CA SER A 17 9.00 1.43 -6.96
C SER A 17 9.38 -0.05 -7.02
N ILE A 18 9.24 -0.69 -8.18
CA ILE A 18 9.70 -2.08 -8.39
C ILE A 18 11.20 -2.20 -8.16
N LEU A 19 11.99 -1.25 -8.68
CA LEU A 19 13.43 -1.22 -8.44
C LEU A 19 13.75 -1.07 -6.95
N GLY A 20 13.12 -0.11 -6.27
CA GLY A 20 13.31 0.13 -4.83
C GLY A 20 12.94 -1.08 -3.98
N GLY A 21 11.75 -1.65 -4.19
CA GLY A 21 11.27 -2.83 -3.44
C GLY A 21 12.08 -4.11 -3.69
N THR A 22 12.84 -4.17 -4.80
CA THR A 22 13.71 -5.31 -5.13
C THR A 22 15.16 -5.12 -4.65
N MET A 23 15.69 -3.90 -4.71
CA MET A 23 17.12 -3.61 -4.48
C MET A 23 17.43 -3.13 -3.06
N ILE A 24 16.48 -2.45 -2.40
CA ILE A 24 16.66 -2.04 -1.01
C ILE A 24 16.62 -3.29 -0.13
N SER A 25 17.55 -3.39 0.83
CA SER A 25 17.65 -4.52 1.74
C SER A 25 16.54 -4.47 2.79
N HIS A 26 15.36 -4.91 2.35
CA HIS A 26 14.19 -5.16 3.18
C HIS A 26 14.35 -6.51 3.91
N LYS A 27 13.88 -6.58 5.16
CA LYS A 27 13.71 -7.81 5.95
C LYS A 27 12.68 -8.76 5.35
N SER A 28 11.76 -8.28 4.51
CA SER A 28 10.71 -9.07 3.88
C SER A 28 10.37 -8.63 2.46
N LYS A 29 9.56 -9.45 1.75
CA LYS A 29 8.97 -9.05 0.46
C LYS A 29 7.75 -8.12 0.62
N LYS A 30 7.27 -7.90 1.85
CA LYS A 30 6.10 -7.07 2.16
C LYS A 30 6.55 -5.63 2.41
N ASN A 31 6.72 -4.85 1.35
CA ASN A 31 7.09 -3.44 1.44
C ASN A 31 6.40 -2.67 0.32
N ASP A 32 6.24 -1.36 0.49
CA ASP A 32 5.64 -0.47 -0.51
C ASP A 32 6.68 0.15 -1.48
N ALA A 33 7.87 -0.46 -1.56
CA ALA A 33 9.13 0.00 -2.16
C ALA A 33 10.09 0.65 -1.18
N LEU A 34 9.61 1.48 -0.26
CA LEU A 34 10.47 2.26 0.65
C LEU A 34 10.29 1.86 2.11
N VAL A 35 9.06 1.53 2.50
CA VAL A 35 8.69 1.20 3.88
C VAL A 35 8.21 -0.25 3.94
N GLU A 36 8.80 -0.99 4.89
CA GLU A 36 8.36 -2.34 5.24
C GLU A 36 6.98 -2.32 5.88
N PHE A 37 6.14 -3.29 5.51
CA PHE A 37 4.78 -3.40 6.03
C PHE A 37 4.75 -3.43 7.56
N GLN A 38 5.62 -4.26 8.16
CA GLN A 38 5.76 -4.36 9.62
C GLN A 38 6.24 -3.06 10.29
N SER A 39 7.04 -2.25 9.59
CA SER A 39 7.42 -0.91 10.06
C SER A 39 6.22 0.03 10.06
N CYS A 40 5.42 0.01 8.99
CA CYS A 40 4.22 0.83 8.88
C CYS A 40 3.17 0.50 9.94
N LEU A 41 3.02 -0.77 10.32
CA LEU A 41 2.05 -1.20 11.33
C LEU A 41 2.21 -0.47 12.67
N GLY A 42 3.42 0.03 12.99
CA GLY A 42 3.65 0.76 14.24
C GLY A 42 3.34 -0.06 15.49
N GLY A 43 3.46 -1.40 15.41
CA GLY A 43 3.16 -2.33 16.50
C GLY A 43 1.70 -2.83 16.56
N LEU A 44 0.84 -2.44 15.62
CA LEU A 44 -0.50 -3.02 15.50
C LEU A 44 -0.44 -4.46 14.94
N ASP A 45 -1.36 -5.32 15.37
CA ASP A 45 -1.47 -6.69 14.85
C ASP A 45 -1.84 -6.69 13.35
N GLU A 46 -1.05 -7.38 12.53
CA GLU A 46 -1.28 -7.56 11.09
C GLU A 46 -2.67 -8.13 10.80
N ASN A 47 -3.21 -8.99 11.66
CA ASN A 47 -4.52 -9.62 11.46
C ASN A 47 -5.69 -8.63 11.54
N ARG A 48 -5.45 -7.41 12.03
CA ARG A 48 -6.45 -6.34 12.01
C ARG A 48 -6.60 -5.71 10.63
N PHE A 49 -5.65 -5.96 9.73
CA PHE A 49 -5.59 -5.31 8.43
C PHE A 49 -6.24 -6.16 7.34
N GLY A 50 -7.21 -5.57 6.63
CA GLY A 50 -7.90 -6.19 5.50
C GLY A 50 -7.55 -5.50 4.17
N ASN A 51 -7.83 -6.17 3.06
CA ASN A 51 -7.45 -5.72 1.72
C ASN A 51 -8.57 -5.01 0.95
N HIS A 52 -9.70 -4.72 1.60
CA HIS A 52 -10.80 -3.96 1.03
C HIS A 52 -10.72 -2.49 1.47
N TYR A 53 -11.07 -1.55 0.59
CA TYR A 53 -10.99 -0.11 0.91
C TYR A 53 -11.98 0.37 1.98
N LEU A 54 -12.87 -0.51 2.45
CA LEU A 54 -13.76 -0.23 3.60
C LEU A 54 -13.16 -0.72 4.93
N ASP A 55 -12.02 -1.41 4.90
CA ASP A 55 -11.35 -1.87 6.10
C ASP A 55 -10.70 -0.68 6.83
N ARG A 56 -11.03 -0.51 8.12
CA ARG A 56 -10.44 0.55 8.96
C ARG A 56 -8.92 0.53 8.90
N PHE A 57 -8.33 -0.65 9.08
CA PHE A 57 -6.91 -0.89 8.85
C PHE A 57 -6.74 -1.48 7.45
N TYR A 58 -6.60 -0.60 6.47
CA TYR A 58 -6.45 -1.04 5.09
C TYR A 58 -5.00 -1.46 4.80
N ARG A 59 -4.86 -2.68 4.27
CA ARG A 59 -3.65 -3.27 3.70
C ARG A 59 -3.77 -3.33 2.17
N PRO A 60 -3.49 -2.20 1.49
CA PRO A 60 -3.51 -2.15 0.04
C PRO A 60 -2.35 -2.90 -0.61
N GLN A 61 -2.49 -3.16 -1.91
CA GLN A 61 -1.41 -3.58 -2.81
C GLN A 61 -0.99 -2.37 -3.68
N LEU A 62 -0.30 -1.42 -3.06
CA LEU A 62 0.01 -0.09 -3.60
C LEU A 62 1.44 0.32 -3.30
N ASN A 63 2.16 0.90 -4.26
CA ASN A 63 3.51 1.40 -3.97
C ASN A 63 3.48 2.67 -3.08
N HIS A 64 4.63 3.13 -2.63
CA HIS A 64 4.77 4.26 -1.71
C HIS A 64 4.18 5.57 -2.25
N ALA A 65 4.25 5.79 -3.56
CA ALA A 65 3.65 6.98 -4.18
C ALA A 65 2.12 6.89 -4.22
N ASP A 66 1.58 5.70 -4.46
CA ASP A 66 0.14 5.44 -4.45
C ASP A 66 -0.47 5.63 -3.05
N THR A 67 0.22 5.15 -1.99
CA THR A 67 -0.23 5.32 -0.59
C THR A 67 -0.18 6.78 -0.14
N ALA A 68 0.64 7.61 -0.80
CA ALA A 68 0.70 9.06 -0.64
C ALA A 68 -0.31 9.83 -1.54
N PHE A 69 -1.25 9.12 -2.19
CA PHE A 69 -2.28 9.70 -3.07
C PHE A 69 -1.74 10.48 -4.28
N LEU A 70 -0.49 10.22 -4.70
CA LEU A 70 0.09 10.83 -5.91
C LEU A 70 -0.56 10.28 -7.19
N ASN A 71 -1.29 9.18 -7.06
CA ASN A 71 -2.14 8.58 -8.09
C ASN A 71 -3.60 8.49 -7.59
N GLY A 72 -4.51 8.11 -8.49
CA GLY A 72 -5.93 7.89 -8.18
C GLY A 72 -6.23 6.50 -7.63
N ASP A 73 -7.47 6.05 -7.83
CA ASP A 73 -7.87 4.67 -7.53
C ASP A 73 -7.69 3.75 -8.73
N GLY A 74 -7.30 2.51 -8.45
CA GLY A 74 -7.34 1.41 -9.38
C GLY A 74 -8.78 1.05 -9.73
N LEU A 75 -9.00 0.68 -10.98
CA LEU A 75 -10.35 0.37 -11.47
C LEU A 75 -10.85 -1.01 -11.01
N LEU A 76 -9.95 -2.00 -10.93
CA LEU A 76 -10.33 -3.41 -10.83
C LEU A 76 -10.30 -4.00 -9.41
N LYS A 77 -9.30 -3.65 -8.60
CA LYS A 77 -9.07 -4.28 -7.29
C LYS A 77 -9.43 -3.35 -6.15
N ASP A 78 -10.12 -3.86 -5.14
CA ASP A 78 -10.42 -3.12 -3.91
C ASP A 78 -9.17 -2.84 -3.08
N SER A 79 -8.10 -3.63 -3.26
CA SER A 79 -6.78 -3.41 -2.66
C SER A 79 -5.97 -2.28 -3.32
N GLN A 80 -6.51 -1.62 -4.34
CA GLN A 80 -5.83 -0.54 -5.05
C GLN A 80 -6.66 0.75 -5.08
N LYS A 81 -7.47 1.02 -4.05
CA LYS A 81 -8.35 2.19 -4.00
C LYS A 81 -8.02 3.09 -2.80
N PRO A 82 -6.84 3.75 -2.79
CA PRO A 82 -6.39 4.54 -1.66
C PRO A 82 -7.33 5.72 -1.37
N LYS A 83 -7.81 6.43 -2.40
CA LYS A 83 -8.67 7.62 -2.20
C LYS A 83 -10.03 7.22 -1.65
N LYS A 84 -10.65 6.19 -2.20
CA LYS A 84 -11.89 5.64 -1.61
C LYS A 84 -11.70 5.18 -0.16
N TRP A 85 -10.57 4.57 0.19
CA TRP A 85 -10.33 4.25 1.60
C TRP A 85 -10.32 5.51 2.46
N PHE A 86 -9.64 6.57 2.02
CA PHE A 86 -9.60 7.83 2.76
C PHE A 86 -10.97 8.51 2.85
N GLU A 87 -11.76 8.49 1.78
CA GLU A 87 -13.07 9.15 1.70
C GLU A 87 -14.20 8.37 2.36
N CYS A 88 -14.14 7.03 2.34
CA CYS A 88 -15.19 6.14 2.85
C CYS A 88 -14.87 5.55 4.24
N LEU A 89 -13.77 5.96 4.87
CA LEU A 89 -13.43 5.51 6.22
C LEU A 89 -14.47 6.05 7.22
N GLU A 90 -15.38 5.20 7.67
CA GLU A 90 -16.29 5.52 8.78
C GLU A 90 -15.50 5.52 10.11
N LEU A 91 -15.47 6.68 10.77
CA LEU A 91 -14.76 6.93 12.03
C LEU A 91 -15.50 6.34 13.24
#